data_AF-A0A7X2MTW8-F1
#
_entry.id   AF-A0A7X2MTW8-F1
#
_cell.length_a   1.000
_cell.length_b   1.000
_cell.length_c   1.000
_cell.angle_alpha   90.00
_cell.angle_beta   90.00
_cell.angle_gamma   90.00
#
_symmetry.space_group_name_H-M   'P 1'
#
loop_
_entity.id
_entity.type
_entity.pdbx_description
1 polymer ?
#
loop_
_entity_poly.entity_id
_entity_poly.type
_entity_poly.pdbx_seq_one_letter_code
_entity_poly.pdbx_strand_id
1 'polypeptide(L)'
;PALITPIGQARSVLDGHSALLPQAVTAAFLQQGHFASHLRLMRQLYHSRRDLLLTLIAQQLSPWITPIVSSGGLQVTVRLQQDEARLSALAAQQGLLLPRLSPLYAGPSS
;
A
#
# COMPACT_ATOMS: atom_id res chain seq x y z
N PRO A 1 1.75 26.37 -7.27
CA PRO A 1 2.80 27.13 -7.99
C PRO A 1 3.90 27.71 -7.08
N ALA A 2 3.55 28.39 -5.97
CA ALA A 2 4.51 29.06 -5.07
C ALA A 2 5.57 28.12 -4.44
N LEU A 3 5.30 26.81 -4.37
CA LEU A 3 6.20 25.81 -3.80
C LEU A 3 7.14 25.17 -4.83
N ILE A 4 6.90 25.34 -6.13
CA ILE A 4 7.67 24.65 -7.18
C ILE A 4 9.14 25.13 -7.18
N THR A 5 9.33 26.45 -7.20
CA THR A 5 10.66 27.08 -7.18
C THR A 5 11.47 26.76 -5.92
N PRO A 6 10.96 26.96 -4.69
CA PRO A 6 11.74 26.67 -3.48
C PRO A 6 12.06 25.18 -3.32
N ILE A 7 11.16 24.27 -3.71
CA ILE A 7 11.44 22.82 -3.71
C ILE A 7 12.48 22.46 -4.77
N GLY A 8 12.44 23.08 -5.96
CA GLY A 8 13.44 22.88 -7.01
C GLY A 8 14.84 23.29 -6.57
N GLN A 9 14.97 24.43 -5.89
CA GLN A 9 16.23 24.91 -5.31
C GLN A 9 16.75 23.95 -4.22
N ALA A 10 15.90 23.56 -3.28
CA ALA A 10 16.27 22.61 -2.23
C ALA A 10 16.74 21.25 -2.82
N ARG A 11 16.03 20.74 -3.82
CA ARG A 11 16.39 19.49 -4.51
C ARG A 11 17.71 19.58 -5.27
N SER A 12 18.02 20.73 -5.87
CA SER A 12 19.32 20.95 -6.53
C SER A 12 20.50 20.88 -5.55
N VAL A 13 20.28 21.24 -4.28
CA VAL A 13 21.30 21.18 -3.22
C VAL A 13 21.42 19.75 -2.65
N LEU A 14 20.31 19.01 -2.54
CA LEU A 14 20.26 17.70 -1.89
C LEU A 14 20.60 16.52 -2.82
N ASP A 15 20.06 16.50 -4.04
CA ASP A 15 20.03 15.28 -4.87
C ASP A 15 21.08 15.27 -5.98
N GLY A 16 21.78 16.37 -6.23
CA GLY A 16 22.82 16.50 -7.25
C GLY A 16 22.31 16.35 -8.69
N HIS A 17 21.93 15.13 -9.10
CA HIS A 17 21.41 14.84 -10.43
C HIS A 17 20.27 13.81 -10.41
N SER A 18 19.20 14.11 -11.16
CA SER A 18 18.16 13.13 -11.45
C SER A 18 18.67 12.10 -12.47
N ALA A 19 18.36 10.81 -12.24
CA ALA A 19 18.72 9.74 -13.17
C ALA A 19 17.94 9.90 -14.48
N LEU A 20 18.56 10.57 -15.46
CA LEU A 20 17.93 10.94 -16.74
C LEU A 20 17.51 9.73 -17.57
N LEU A 21 18.30 8.65 -17.55
CA LEU A 21 18.00 7.43 -18.30
C LEU A 21 16.71 6.75 -17.81
N PRO A 22 16.52 6.44 -16.51
CA PRO A 22 15.24 5.98 -15.99
C PRO A 22 14.06 6.91 -16.31
N GLN A 23 14.27 8.24 -16.29
CA GLN A 23 13.23 9.19 -16.65
C GLN A 23 12.82 9.10 -18.11
N ALA A 24 13.80 9.03 -19.02
CA ALA A 24 13.55 8.89 -20.45
C ALA A 24 12.84 7.57 -20.78
N VAL A 25 13.29 6.46 -20.18
CA VAL A 25 12.64 5.14 -20.34
C VAL A 25 11.21 5.16 -19.81
N THR A 26 10.99 5.74 -18.63
CA THR A 26 9.65 5.85 -18.03
C THR A 26 8.73 6.73 -18.89
N ALA A 27 9.24 7.85 -19.42
CA ALA A 27 8.47 8.72 -20.30
C ALA A 27 8.06 8.01 -21.60
N ALA A 28 8.98 7.28 -22.24
CA ALA A 28 8.68 6.48 -23.42
C ALA A 28 7.63 5.39 -23.11
N PHE A 29 7.78 4.68 -21.99
CA PHE A 29 6.83 3.66 -21.55
C PHE A 29 5.41 4.22 -21.29
N LEU A 30 5.31 5.42 -20.73
CA LEU A 30 4.03 6.13 -20.52
C LEU A 30 3.42 6.56 -21.85
N GLN A 31 4.20 7.20 -22.74
CA GLN A 31 3.75 7.71 -24.04
C GLN A 31 3.27 6.60 -24.98
N GLN A 32 3.89 5.42 -24.91
CA GLN A 32 3.50 4.25 -25.70
C GLN A 32 2.24 3.55 -25.15
N GLY A 33 1.65 4.03 -24.05
CA GLY A 33 0.40 3.49 -23.49
C GLY A 33 0.53 2.15 -22.75
N HIS A 34 1.75 1.62 -22.61
CA HIS A 34 2.02 0.37 -21.91
C HIS A 34 1.63 0.44 -20.44
N PHE A 35 1.91 1.57 -19.78
CA PHE A 35 1.52 1.76 -18.38
C PHE A 35 0.00 1.70 -18.16
N ALA A 36 -0.78 2.33 -19.04
CA ALA A 36 -2.24 2.32 -18.93
C ALA A 36 -2.80 0.90 -19.09
N SER A 37 -2.23 0.12 -20.01
CA SER A 37 -2.59 -1.28 -20.22
C SER A 37 -2.24 -2.14 -19.01
N HIS A 38 -1.03 -1.98 -18.48
CA HIS A 38 -0.60 -2.65 -17.26
C HIS A 38 -1.48 -2.30 -16.05
N LEU A 39 -1.82 -1.01 -15.87
CA LEU A 39 -2.70 -0.58 -14.77
C LEU A 39 -4.10 -1.19 -14.86
N ARG A 40 -4.69 -1.30 -16.05
CA ARG A 40 -6.00 -1.97 -16.22
C ARG A 40 -5.93 -3.43 -15.79
N LEU A 41 -4.92 -4.16 -16.25
CA LEU A 41 -4.69 -5.54 -15.87
C LEU A 41 -4.47 -5.69 -14.35
N MET A 42 -3.60 -4.87 -13.77
CA MET A 42 -3.31 -4.91 -12.34
C MET A 42 -4.54 -4.58 -11.49
N ARG A 43 -5.37 -3.60 -11.89
CA ARG A 43 -6.61 -3.28 -11.19
C ARG A 43 -7.56 -4.48 -11.15
N GLN A 44 -7.75 -5.18 -12.25
CA GLN A 44 -8.59 -6.38 -12.30
C GLN A 44 -8.02 -7.50 -11.42
N LEU A 45 -6.72 -7.78 -11.54
CA LEU A 45 -6.06 -8.83 -10.76
C LEU A 45 -6.15 -8.57 -9.25
N TYR A 46 -5.82 -7.36 -8.81
CA TYR A 46 -5.86 -7.03 -7.39
C TYR A 46 -7.28 -6.91 -6.84
N HIS A 47 -8.25 -6.50 -7.66
CA HIS A 47 -9.66 -6.56 -7.29
C HIS A 47 -10.09 -8.01 -7.00
N SER A 48 -9.80 -8.93 -7.93
CA SER A 48 -10.12 -10.35 -7.77
C SER A 48 -9.46 -10.96 -6.52
N ARG A 49 -8.17 -10.69 -6.30
CA ARG A 49 -7.45 -11.17 -5.11
C ARG A 49 -8.05 -10.63 -3.81
N ARG A 50 -8.40 -9.34 -3.79
CA ARG A 50 -9.00 -8.68 -2.63
C ARG A 50 -10.36 -9.29 -2.31
N ASP A 51 -11.22 -9.48 -3.31
CA ASP A 51 -12.57 -10.02 -3.10
C ASP A 51 -12.53 -11.46 -2.57
N LEU A 52 -11.59 -12.27 -3.09
CA LEU A 52 -11.35 -13.61 -2.57
C LEU A 52 -10.92 -13.57 -1.10
N LEU A 53 -9.95 -12.71 -0.76
CA LEU A 53 -9.50 -12.55 0.64
C LEU A 53 -10.65 -12.11 1.57
N LEU A 54 -11.47 -11.14 1.14
CA LEU A 54 -12.62 -10.67 1.92
C LEU A 54 -13.65 -11.78 2.13
N THR A 55 -13.89 -12.60 1.11
CA THR A 55 -14.79 -13.75 1.18
C THR A 55 -14.28 -14.79 2.18
N LEU A 56 -12.99 -15.12 2.13
CA LEU A 56 -12.38 -16.08 3.07
C LEU A 56 -12.39 -15.55 4.50
N ILE A 57 -12.13 -14.26 4.71
CA ILE A 57 -12.23 -13.64 6.05
C ILE A 57 -13.67 -13.77 6.57
N ALA A 58 -14.68 -13.43 5.76
CA ALA A 58 -16.07 -13.51 6.16
C ALA A 58 -16.53 -14.94 6.48
N GLN A 59 -16.05 -15.93 5.73
CA GLN A 59 -16.44 -17.34 5.88
C GLN A 59 -15.69 -18.05 7.01
N GLN A 60 -14.41 -17.75 7.21
CA GLN A 60 -13.53 -18.58 8.06
C GLN A 60 -13.06 -17.86 9.33
N LEU A 61 -13.05 -16.52 9.34
CA LEU A 61 -12.44 -15.74 10.42
C LEU A 61 -13.45 -14.83 11.15
N SER A 62 -14.72 -14.86 10.73
CA SER A 62 -15.81 -14.25 11.48
C SER A 62 -16.13 -15.09 12.73
N PRO A 63 -16.35 -14.47 13.92
CA PRO A 63 -16.44 -13.04 14.18
C PRO A 63 -15.14 -12.38 14.67
N TRP A 64 -14.02 -13.12 14.72
CA TRP A 64 -12.76 -12.65 15.32
C TRP A 64 -12.11 -11.49 14.56
N ILE A 65 -12.28 -11.45 13.24
CA ILE A 65 -11.72 -10.46 12.34
C ILE A 65 -12.84 -9.84 11.49
N THR A 66 -12.93 -8.51 11.49
CA THR A 66 -13.90 -7.77 10.65
C THR A 66 -13.15 -6.87 9.66
N PRO A 67 -13.28 -7.09 8.35
CA PRO A 67 -12.66 -6.22 7.35
C PRO A 67 -13.15 -4.77 7.44
N ILE A 68 -12.24 -3.82 7.24
CA ILE A 68 -12.55 -2.42 7.00
C ILE A 68 -12.55 -2.21 5.49
N VAL A 69 -13.73 -1.90 4.94
CA VAL A 69 -13.91 -1.76 3.50
C VAL A 69 -13.14 -0.53 3.01
N SER A 70 -12.14 -0.77 2.15
CA SER A 70 -11.42 0.24 1.39
C SER A 70 -11.85 0.19 -0.08
N SER A 71 -12.02 1.35 -0.71
CA SER A 71 -12.35 1.50 -2.13
C SER A 71 -11.17 1.22 -3.07
N GLY A 72 -9.96 0.97 -2.55
CA GLY A 72 -8.79 0.63 -3.37
C GLY A 72 -7.53 0.30 -2.58
N GLY A 73 -6.42 0.11 -3.31
CA GLY A 73 -5.12 -0.25 -2.75
C GLY A 73 -4.83 -1.74 -2.76
N LEU A 74 -3.67 -2.10 -2.22
CA LEU A 74 -3.14 -3.48 -2.19
C LEU A 74 -3.23 -4.12 -0.80
N GLN A 75 -3.78 -3.39 0.17
CA GLN A 75 -3.82 -3.78 1.57
C GLN A 75 -5.27 -3.84 2.04
N VAL A 76 -5.58 -4.85 2.86
CA VAL A 76 -6.87 -4.98 3.55
C VAL A 76 -6.62 -4.73 5.02
N THR A 77 -7.25 -3.68 5.54
CA THR A 77 -7.24 -3.41 6.96
C THR A 77 -8.37 -4.18 7.62
N VAL A 78 -8.11 -4.71 8.82
CA VAL A 78 -9.10 -5.45 9.58
C VAL A 78 -9.16 -4.93 11.02
N ARG A 79 -10.34 -5.01 11.62
CA ARG A 79 -10.52 -4.87 13.05
C ARG A 79 -10.38 -6.24 13.69
N LEU A 80 -9.57 -6.31 14.73
CA LEU A 80 -9.34 -7.50 15.54
C LEU A 80 -10.11 -7.37 16.85
N GLN A 81 -10.68 -8.48 17.33
CA GLN A 81 -11.22 -8.58 18.69
C GLN A 81 -10.14 -8.93 19.74
N GLN A 82 -8.91 -9.22 19.27
CA GLN A 82 -7.78 -9.65 20.09
C GLN A 82 -6.63 -8.63 20.02
N ASP A 83 -5.64 -8.82 20.88
CA ASP A 83 -4.40 -8.04 20.90
C ASP A 83 -3.62 -8.19 19.57
N GLU A 84 -3.54 -7.07 18.83
CA GLU A 84 -2.83 -6.96 17.55
C GLU A 84 -1.34 -7.35 17.66
N ALA A 85 -0.66 -6.95 18.74
CA ALA A 85 0.77 -7.19 18.92
C ALA A 85 1.07 -8.68 19.10
N ARG A 86 0.28 -9.35 19.96
CA ARG A 86 0.40 -10.79 20.18
C ARG A 86 0.10 -11.58 18.92
N LEU A 87 -0.98 -11.24 18.22
CA LEU A 87 -1.39 -11.95 17.00
C LEU A 87 -0.35 -11.80 15.89
N SER A 88 0.20 -10.60 15.70
CA SER A 88 1.24 -10.34 14.70
C SER A 88 2.53 -11.11 15.00
N ALA A 89 2.90 -11.23 16.28
CA ALA A 89 4.07 -12.02 16.69
C ALA A 89 3.89 -13.52 16.42
N LEU A 90 2.71 -14.08 16.73
CA LEU A 90 2.39 -15.47 16.42
C LEU A 90 2.34 -15.74 14.91
N ALA A 91 1.78 -14.81 14.14
CA ALA A 91 1.74 -14.88 12.68
C ALA A 91 3.15 -14.87 12.08
N ALA A 92 4.04 -14.03 12.58
CA ALA A 92 5.43 -13.97 12.12
C ALA A 92 6.18 -15.29 12.34
N GLN A 93 5.92 -15.99 13.45
CA GLN A 93 6.47 -17.34 13.71
C GLN A 93 5.98 -18.38 12.68
N GLN A 94 4.84 -18.13 12.04
CA GLN A 94 4.26 -18.96 10.97
C GLN A 94 4.65 -18.45 9.56
N GLY A 95 5.52 -17.44 9.46
CA GLY A 95 5.92 -16.85 8.18
C GLY A 95 4.91 -15.86 7.58
N LEU A 96 3.90 -15.44 8.35
CA LEU A 96 2.90 -14.47 7.93
C LEU A 96 3.27 -13.07 8.42
N LEU A 97 3.50 -12.15 7.47
CA LEU A 97 3.73 -10.74 7.78
C LEU A 97 2.40 -9.99 7.88
N LEU A 98 2.05 -9.60 9.10
CA LEU A 98 0.86 -8.79 9.41
C LEU A 98 1.32 -7.46 10.04
N PRO A 99 1.53 -6.40 9.24
CA PRO A 99 1.97 -5.12 9.75
C PRO A 99 0.94 -4.52 10.70
N ARG A 100 1.40 -4.08 11.88
CA ARG A 100 0.56 -3.44 12.88
C ARG A 100 0.26 -2.00 12.47
N LEU A 101 -0.96 -1.54 12.76
CA LEU A 101 -1.37 -0.15 12.55
C LEU A 101 -1.19 0.72 13.79
N SER A 102 -1.16 0.14 15.00
CA SER A 102 -0.93 0.88 16.24
C SER A 102 0.31 1.81 16.22
N PRO A 103 1.47 1.46 15.63
CA PRO A 103 2.63 2.37 15.59
C PRO A 103 2.49 3.52 14.59
N LEU A 104 1.50 3.46 13.69
CA LEU A 104 1.25 4.46 12.65
C LEU A 104 0.22 5.52 13.09
N TYR A 105 -0.28 5.41 14.32
CA TYR A 105 -1.22 6.37 14.88
C TYR A 105 -0.48 7.60 15.43
N ALA A 106 -0.76 8.77 14.84
CA ALA A 106 -0.14 10.04 15.22
C ALA A 106 -0.89 10.79 16.34
N GLY A 107 -1.99 10.23 16.85
CA GLY A 107 -2.72 10.80 17.99
C GLY A 107 -2.02 10.50 19.33
N PRO A 108 -2.54 11.02 20.45
CA PRO A 108 -1.91 10.83 21.75
C PRO A 108 -1.74 9.34 22.04
N SER A 109 -0.48 8.92 22.20
CA SER A 109 -0.12 7.60 22.69
C SER A 109 -0.80 7.39 24.05
N SER A 110 -1.85 6.58 24.06
CA SER A 110 -2.53 6.14 25.28
C SER A 110 -1.90 4.86 25.79
#